data_AF-A0A480BUH3-F1
#
_entry.id   AF-A0A480BUH3-F1
#
_cell.length_a   1.000
_cell.length_b   1.000
_cell.length_c   1.000
_cell.angle_alpha   90.00
_cell.angle_beta   90.00
_cell.angle_gamma   90.00
#
_symmetry.space_group_name_H-M   'P 1'
#
loop_
_entity.id
_entity.type
_entity.pdbx_description
1 polymer ?
#
loop_
_entity_poly.entity_id
_entity_poly.type
_entity_poly.pdbx_seq_one_letter_code
_entity_poly.pdbx_strand_id
1 'polypeptide(L)' 'ADSFSIAFGNFRVGYTIVDRQGIRVLRDPYTSKPFVKFYTTKRVGGDVTNFDAIKLVKFSA' A
#
# COMPACT_ATOMS: atom_id res chain seq x y z
N ALA A 1 4.60 2.74 -25.71
CA ALA A 1 3.58 1.72 -26.03
C ALA A 1 4.07 0.39 -25.46
N ASP A 2 4.36 0.34 -24.15
CA ASP A 2 5.06 -0.74 -23.46
C ASP A 2 4.51 -0.92 -22.05
N SER A 3 3.19 -0.81 -21.90
CA SER A 3 2.53 -0.90 -20.60
C SER A 3 2.29 -2.34 -20.21
N PHE A 4 2.33 -2.61 -18.90
CA PHE A 4 1.86 -3.86 -18.31
C PHE A 4 0.44 -3.66 -17.79
N SER A 5 -0.51 -3.35 -18.69
CA SER A 5 -1.86 -2.93 -18.30
C SER A 5 -2.74 -4.06 -17.77
N ILE A 6 -2.36 -5.33 -17.99
CA ILE A 6 -3.09 -6.49 -17.51
C ILE A 6 -2.17 -7.31 -16.61
N ALA A 7 -2.67 -7.63 -15.42
CA ALA A 7 -2.06 -8.56 -14.48
C ALA A 7 -3.04 -9.71 -14.20
N PHE A 8 -2.58 -10.95 -14.28
CA PHE A 8 -3.38 -12.13 -14.00
C PHE A 8 -2.63 -13.11 -13.11
N GLY A 9 -3.32 -13.69 -12.14
CA GLY A 9 -2.72 -14.64 -11.21
C GLY A 9 -3.39 -14.68 -9.83
N ASN A 10 -2.83 -15.49 -8.94
CA ASN A 10 -3.30 -15.62 -7.56
C ASN A 10 -2.54 -14.66 -6.63
N PHE A 11 -3.07 -13.44 -6.48
CA PHE A 11 -2.48 -12.40 -5.64
C PHE A 11 -2.43 -12.75 -4.15
N ARG A 12 -3.31 -13.64 -3.67
CA ARG A 12 -3.31 -14.05 -2.25
C ARG A 12 -2.03 -14.81 -1.87
N VAL A 13 -1.45 -15.53 -2.83
CA VAL A 13 -0.17 -16.25 -2.66
C VAL A 13 0.99 -15.42 -3.21
N GLY A 14 0.73 -14.61 -4.25
CA GLY A 14 1.73 -13.81 -4.92
C GLY A 14 2.17 -12.56 -4.19
N TYR A 15 1.29 -11.89 -3.43
CA TYR A 15 1.57 -10.61 -2.79
C TYR A 15 1.08 -10.57 -1.35
N THR A 16 2.00 -10.33 -0.42
CA THR A 16 1.67 -10.28 1.01
C THR A 16 1.67 -8.85 1.50
N ILE A 17 0.54 -8.43 2.07
CA ILE A 17 0.38 -7.13 2.71
C ILE A 17 0.57 -7.31 4.22
N VAL A 18 1.49 -6.54 4.80
CA VAL A 18 1.77 -6.52 6.24
C VAL A 18 1.25 -5.22 6.84
N ASP A 19 0.29 -5.32 7.75
CA ASP A 19 -0.19 -4.21 8.57
C ASP A 19 0.38 -4.36 9.99
N ARG A 20 1.43 -3.59 10.31
CA ARG A 20 2.16 -3.73 11.58
C ARG A 20 1.48 -2.98 12.72
N GLN A 21 0.97 -1.79 12.41
CA GLN A 21 0.32 -0.91 13.35
C GLN A 21 -0.85 -0.28 12.61
N GLY A 22 -2.06 -0.59 13.08
CA GLY A 22 -3.29 -0.01 12.56
C GLY A 22 -3.30 1.52 12.65
N ILE A 23 -4.45 2.11 12.34
CA ILE A 23 -4.56 3.57 12.28
C ILE A 23 -4.37 4.16 13.69
N ARG A 24 -3.42 5.09 13.82
CA ARG A 24 -3.17 5.86 15.04
C ARG A 24 -3.53 7.31 14.80
N VAL A 25 -4.23 7.93 15.75
CA VAL A 25 -4.62 9.33 15.69
C VAL A 25 -3.99 10.06 16.88
N LEU A 26 -3.17 11.07 16.58
CA LEU A 26 -2.69 12.03 17.56
C LEU A 26 -3.54 13.30 17.47
N ARG A 27 -4.09 13.72 18.61
CA ARG A 27 -4.75 15.02 18.75
C ARG A 27 -3.78 15.96 19.44
N ASP A 28 -3.33 16.98 18.72
CA ASP A 28 -2.37 17.96 19.21
C ASP A 28 -3.03 19.35 19.34
N PRO A 29 -3.42 19.75 20.56
CA PRO A 29 -3.97 21.08 20.84
C PRO A 29 -2.90 22.15 21.14
N TYR A 30 -1.60 21.82 21.04
CA TYR A 30 -0.54 22.67 21.56
C TYR A 30 0.27 23.38 20.46
N THR A 31 0.51 22.71 19.32
CA THR A 31 1.44 23.24 18.29
C THR A 31 0.89 24.43 17.50
N SER A 32 -0.43 24.53 17.27
CA SER A 32 -1.02 25.74 16.65
C SER A 32 -2.29 26.17 17.36
N LYS A 33 -2.16 27.03 18.37
CA LYS A 33 -3.33 27.68 18.98
C LYS A 33 -4.02 28.57 17.93
N PRO A 34 -5.37 28.63 17.88
CA PRO A 34 -6.39 28.00 18.74
C PRO A 34 -6.89 26.62 18.27
N PHE A 35 -6.24 26.00 17.29
CA PHE A 35 -6.72 24.79 16.61
C PHE A 35 -6.18 23.50 17.24
N VAL A 36 -6.98 22.43 17.16
CA VAL A 36 -6.53 21.06 17.46
C VAL A 36 -6.15 20.37 16.16
N LYS A 37 -4.87 20.01 16.02
CA LYS A 37 -4.38 19.26 14.86
C LYS A 37 -4.66 17.78 15.06
N PHE A 38 -5.23 17.15 14.04
CA PHE A 38 -5.38 15.70 13.98
C PHE A 38 -4.30 15.15 13.05
N TYR A 39 -3.34 14.45 13.63
CA TYR A 39 -2.30 13.78 12.88
C TYR A 39 -2.54 12.27 12.90
N THR A 40 -2.97 11.74 11.76
CA THR A 40 -3.27 10.32 11.61
C THR A 40 -2.12 9.62 10.88
N THR A 41 -1.62 8.53 11.46
CA THR A 41 -0.58 7.71 10.85
C THR A 41 -1.04 6.28 10.71
N LYS A 42 -0.62 5.63 9.62
CA LYS A 42 -0.76 4.19 9.42
C LYS A 42 0.54 3.66 8.83
N ARG A 43 1.03 2.52 9.33
CA ARG A 43 2.21 1.86 8.79
C ARG A 43 1.83 0.53 8.16
N VAL A 44 1.82 0.52 6.82
CA VAL A 44 1.62 -0.68 6.00
C VAL A 44 2.88 -0.94 5.19
N GLY A 45 3.09 -2.20 4.83
CA GLY A 45 4.09 -2.63 3.86
C GLY A 45 3.56 -3.81 3.06
N GLY A 46 4.28 -4.20 2.02
CA GLY A 46 3.94 -5.40 1.27
C GLY A 46 4.96 -5.67 0.19
N ASP A 47 5.06 -6.93 -0.19
CA ASP A 47 5.97 -7.39 -1.23
C ASP A 47 5.46 -8.66 -1.91
N VAL A 48 6.04 -8.97 -3.07
CA VAL A 48 5.82 -10.19 -3.83
C VAL A 48 6.46 -11.37 -3.10
N THR A 49 5.63 -12.29 -2.62
CA THR A 49 6.09 -13.52 -1.95
C THR A 49 6.26 -14.69 -2.91
N ASN A 50 5.58 -14.67 -4.06
CA ASN A 50 5.72 -15.68 -5.10
C ASN A 50 5.64 -15.04 -6.50
N PHE A 51 6.79 -15.00 -7.19
CA PHE A 51 6.93 -14.40 -8.53
C PHE A 51 6.27 -15.22 -9.65
N ASP A 52 5.96 -16.49 -9.41
CA ASP A 52 5.24 -17.32 -10.37
C ASP A 52 3.72 -17.20 -10.26
N ALA A 53 3.22 -16.71 -9.13
CA ALA A 53 1.80 -16.58 -8.89
C ALA A 53 1.14 -15.43 -9.67
N ILE A 54 1.91 -14.48 -10.21
CA ILE A 54 1.39 -13.30 -10.93
C ILE A 54 2.17 -13.13 -12.23
N LYS A 55 1.47 -12.97 -13.36
CA LYS A 55 2.06 -12.65 -14.66
C LYS A 55 1.45 -11.37 -15.22
N LEU A 56 2.28 -10.61 -15.94
CA LEU A 56 1.93 -9.32 -16.53
C LEU A 56 1.96 -9.43 -18.06
N VAL A 57 0.97 -8.84 -18.73
CA VAL A 57 0.93 -8.78 -20.20
C VAL A 57 1.55 -7.47 -20.65
N LYS A 58 2.67 -7.55 -21.37
CA LYS A 58 3.28 -6.40 -22.02
C LYS A 58 2.53 -6.10 -23.31
N PHE A 59 2.00 -4.90 -23.43
CA PHE A 59 1.52 -4.38 -24.71
C PHE A 59 2.71 -3.82 -25.44
N SER A 60 3.22 -4.53 -26.44
CA SER A 60 4.26 -4.07 -27.36
C SER A 60 3.91 -4.50 -28.79
N ALA A 61 4.41 -3.76 -29.78
CA ALA A 61 4.33 -4.11 -31.19
C ALA A 61 5.37 -5.17 -31.57
#